data_AF-A0A2V8LPV3-F1
#
_entry.id   AF-A0A2V8LPV3-F1
#
_cell.length_a   1.000
_cell.length_b   1.000
_cell.length_c   1.000
_cell.angle_alpha   90.00
_cell.angle_beta   90.00
_cell.angle_gamma   90.00
#
_symmetry.space_group_name_H-M   'P 1'
#
loop_
_entity.id
_entity.type
_entity.pdbx_description
1 polymer ?
#
loop_
_entity_poly.entity_id
_entity_poly.type
_entity_poly.pdbx_seq_one_letter_code
_entity_poly.pdbx_strand_id
1 'polypeptide(L)'
;MSTPEFQRETLPDSAHVSLLKHIRDAIRGVPHDYTEGSIGRSLMLLAVPMVLETLMESLFAVVDVFFVAKLGADAVATVGLTESM
;
A
#
# COMPACT_ATOMS: atom_id res chain seq x y z
N MET A 1 29.15 52.10 2.24
CA MET A 1 27.92 51.91 3.04
C MET A 1 27.05 50.97 2.24
N SER A 2 27.33 49.67 2.36
CA SER A 2 26.85 48.64 1.45
C SER A 2 25.82 47.78 2.17
N THR A 3 24.61 47.73 1.63
CA THR A 3 23.57 46.77 1.96
C THR A 3 24.05 45.34 1.65
N PRO A 4 23.80 44.35 2.51
CA PRO A 4 23.63 42.97 2.07
C PRO A 4 22.14 42.63 2.17
N GLU A 5 21.46 42.54 1.03
CA GLU A 5 21.25 41.26 0.33
C GLU A 5 20.38 40.32 1.17
N PHE A 6 19.06 40.56 1.02
CA PHE A 6 17.96 39.66 1.26
C PHE A 6 18.36 38.19 1.06
N GLN A 7 18.63 37.50 2.17
CA GLN A 7 18.82 36.07 2.21
C GLN A 7 17.48 35.43 1.80
N ARG A 8 17.38 35.06 0.53
CA ARG A 8 16.26 34.30 -0.01
C ARG A 8 16.18 32.99 0.76
N GLU A 9 15.24 32.93 1.69
CA GLU A 9 14.84 31.69 2.36
C GLU A 9 14.25 30.78 1.28
N THR A 10 15.09 29.91 0.72
CA THR A 10 14.66 28.88 -0.22
C THR A 10 13.79 27.90 0.57
N LEU A 11 12.48 28.07 0.44
CA LEU A 11 11.50 27.09 0.87
C LEU A 11 11.90 25.72 0.31
N PRO A 12 11.91 24.65 1.12
CA PRO A 12 12.20 23.31 0.63
C PRO A 12 11.07 22.83 -0.29
N ASP A 13 11.23 23.03 -1.58
CA ASP A 13 10.51 22.32 -2.63
C ASP A 13 10.99 20.86 -2.64
N SER A 14 10.14 19.90 -2.22
CA SER A 14 10.10 18.48 -2.70
C SER A 14 9.45 17.44 -1.75
N ALA A 15 8.51 17.81 -0.88
CA ALA A 15 7.80 16.82 -0.05
C ALA A 15 6.98 15.78 -0.85
N HIS A 16 6.54 16.11 -2.07
CA HIS A 16 5.63 15.26 -2.86
C HIS A 16 6.31 14.11 -3.62
N VAL A 17 7.64 14.19 -3.88
CA VAL A 17 8.37 13.13 -4.61
C VAL A 17 8.75 11.97 -3.67
N SER A 18 8.68 12.18 -2.35
CA SER A 18 9.06 11.19 -1.34
C SER A 18 8.06 10.04 -1.23
N LEU A 19 6.77 10.33 -1.05
CA LEU A 19 5.76 9.32 -0.70
C LEU A 19 5.52 8.30 -1.83
N LEU A 20 5.36 8.78 -3.07
CA LEU A 20 5.19 7.93 -4.25
C LEU A 20 6.41 7.03 -4.48
N LYS A 21 7.62 7.55 -4.23
CA LYS A 21 8.86 6.76 -4.32
C LYS A 21 8.89 5.68 -3.24
N HIS A 22 8.50 5.99 -2.00
CA HIS A 22 8.44 5.02 -0.91
C HIS A 22 7.41 3.91 -1.14
N ILE A 23 6.22 4.25 -1.63
CA ILE A 23 5.20 3.24 -2.01
C ILE A 23 5.72 2.36 -3.15
N ARG A 24 6.32 2.96 -4.18
CA ARG A 24 6.89 2.21 -5.30
C ARG A 24 8.03 1.28 -4.85
N ASP A 25 8.89 1.75 -3.95
CA ASP A 25 9.99 0.95 -3.42
C ASP A 25 9.47 -0.20 -2.53
N ALA A 26 8.36 0.01 -1.80
CA ALA A 26 7.66 -1.04 -1.04
C ALA A 26 7.07 -2.12 -1.96
N ILE A 27 6.41 -1.72 -3.05
CA ILE A 27 5.82 -2.65 -4.02
C ILE A 27 6.91 -3.40 -4.81
N ARG A 28 8.04 -2.75 -5.11
CA ARG A 28 9.16 -3.39 -5.82
C ARG A 28 9.96 -4.37 -4.97
N GLY A 29 9.83 -4.36 -3.65
CA GLY A 29 10.59 -5.24 -2.76
C GLY A 29 12.10 -4.97 -2.79
N VAL A 30 12.50 -3.70 -2.60
CA VAL A 30 13.93 -3.35 -2.55
C VAL A 30 14.58 -3.93 -1.27
N PRO A 31 15.79 -4.50 -1.33
CA PRO A 31 16.50 -4.96 -0.14
C PRO A 31 16.67 -3.81 0.87
N HIS A 32 16.08 -3.97 2.06
CA HIS A 32 16.15 -3.01 3.14
C HIS A 32 16.41 -3.74 4.44
N ASP A 33 17.40 -3.29 5.20
CA ASP A 33 17.59 -3.77 6.56
C ASP A 33 16.55 -3.09 7.46
N TYR A 34 15.63 -3.89 8.01
CA TYR A 34 14.55 -3.39 8.87
C TYR A 34 14.99 -3.22 10.33
N THR A 35 16.20 -3.65 10.69
CA THR A 35 16.78 -3.53 12.03
C THR A 35 17.61 -2.26 12.19
N GLU A 36 17.97 -1.62 11.08
CA GLU A 36 18.74 -0.37 11.04
C GLU A 36 17.91 0.77 10.43
N GLY A 37 18.12 2.01 10.89
CA GLY A 37 17.46 3.19 10.33
C GLY A 37 16.10 3.54 10.95
N SER A 38 15.25 4.25 10.20
CA SER A 38 14.03 4.83 10.74
C SER A 38 12.85 3.85 10.76
N ILE A 39 12.33 3.58 11.96
CA ILE A 39 11.20 2.68 12.21
C ILE A 39 9.97 3.02 11.34
N GLY A 40 9.68 4.32 11.15
CA GLY A 40 8.55 4.76 10.33
C GLY A 40 8.67 4.35 8.85
N ARG A 41 9.89 4.33 8.29
CA ARG A 41 10.11 3.88 6.91
C ARG A 41 9.95 2.37 6.80
N SER A 42 10.49 1.62 7.77
CA SER A 42 10.36 0.16 7.86
C SER A 42 8.89 -0.27 7.96
N LEU A 43 8.13 0.37 8.85
CA LEU A 43 6.69 0.16 8.98
C LEU A 43 5.96 0.44 7.67
N MET A 44 6.26 1.55 6.98
CA MET A 44 5.61 1.86 5.71
C MET A 44 5.95 0.85 4.61
N LEU A 45 7.22 0.43 4.49
CA LEU A 45 7.66 -0.57 3.53
C LEU A 45 6.98 -1.93 3.71
N LEU A 46 6.64 -2.30 4.95
CA LEU A 46 5.96 -3.56 5.28
C LEU A 46 4.43 -3.43 5.26
N ALA A 47 3.88 -2.31 5.71
CA ALA A 47 2.43 -2.09 5.79
C ALA A 47 1.79 -1.99 4.40
N VAL A 48 2.48 -1.39 3.42
CA VAL A 48 1.96 -1.26 2.05
C VAL A 48 1.67 -2.63 1.41
N PRO A 49 2.62 -3.58 1.32
CA PRO A 49 2.35 -4.90 0.75
C PRO A 49 1.33 -5.68 1.58
N MET A 50 1.37 -5.61 2.91
CA MET A 50 0.41 -6.31 3.77
C MET A 50 -1.05 -5.86 3.52
N VAL A 51 -1.30 -4.54 3.44
CA VAL A 51 -2.63 -4.03 3.11
C VAL A 51 -3.02 -4.41 1.69
N LEU A 52 -2.07 -4.35 0.75
CA LEU A 52 -2.32 -4.75 -0.63
C LEU A 52 -2.71 -6.23 -0.73
N GLU A 53 -2.07 -7.12 0.03
CA GLU A 53 -2.42 -8.54 0.13
C GLU A 53 -3.86 -8.72 0.60
N THR A 54 -4.26 -8.08 1.70
CA THR A 54 -5.63 -8.18 2.22
C THR A 54 -6.67 -7.60 1.25
N LEU A 55 -6.33 -6.52 0.54
CA LEU A 55 -7.22 -5.95 -0.48
C LEU A 55 -7.38 -6.87 -1.69
N MET A 56 -6.30 -7.49 -2.15
CA MET A 56 -6.35 -8.46 -3.25
C MET A 56 -7.17 -9.69 -2.86
N GLU A 57 -7.00 -10.19 -1.64
CA GLU A 57 -7.75 -11.32 -1.09
C GLU A 57 -9.25 -11.02 -0.99
N SER A 58 -9.63 -9.87 -0.43
CA SER A 58 -11.04 -9.47 -0.35
C SER A 58 -11.67 -9.24 -1.73
N LEU A 59 -10.91 -8.67 -2.67
CA LEU A 59 -11.38 -8.51 -4.05
C LEU A 59 -11.58 -9.86 -4.73
N PHE A 60 -10.65 -10.80 -4.54
CA PHE A 60 -10.77 -12.15 -5.07
C PHE A 60 -12.03 -12.84 -4.55
N ALA A 61 -12.30 -12.76 -3.24
CA ALA A 61 -13.50 -13.34 -2.65
C ALA A 61 -14.80 -12.74 -3.24
N VAL A 62 -14.85 -11.42 -3.43
CA VAL A 62 -16.03 -10.76 -4.02
C VAL A 62 -16.25 -11.20 -5.48
N VAL A 63 -15.17 -11.26 -6.26
CA VAL A 63 -15.23 -11.67 -7.67
C VAL A 63 -15.63 -13.15 -7.78
N ASP A 64 -15.05 -14.02 -6.95
CA ASP A 64 -15.37 -15.46 -6.92
C ASP A 64 -16.87 -15.69 -6.68
N VAL A 65 -17.43 -15.10 -5.62
CA VAL A 65 -18.86 -15.20 -5.30
C VAL A 65 -19.74 -14.65 -6.43
N PHE A 66 -19.33 -13.56 -7.10
CA PHE A 66 -20.09 -13.00 -8.23
C PHE A 66 -20.19 -14.00 -9.41
N PHE A 67 -19.11 -14.72 -9.73
CA PHE A 67 -19.13 -15.73 -10.78
C PHE A 67 -19.86 -17.00 -10.35
N VAL A 68 -19.66 -17.44 -9.11
CA VAL A 68 -20.39 -18.58 -8.51
C VAL A 68 -21.90 -18.32 -8.50
N ALA A 69 -22.33 -17.09 -8.23
CA ALA A 69 -23.74 -16.72 -8.25
C ALA A 69 -24.45 -16.93 -9.58
N LYS A 70 -23.71 -16.96 -10.69
CA LYS A 70 -24.29 -17.27 -12.00
C LYS A 70 -24.55 -18.75 -12.24
N LEU A 71 -24.01 -19.66 -11.43
CA LEU A 71 -24.19 -21.12 -11.55
C LEU A 71 -25.46 -21.62 -10.85
N GLY A 72 -26.11 -20.80 -10.04
CA GLY A 72 -27.35 -21.11 -9.33
C GLY A 72 -27.25 -20.89 -7.82
N ALA A 73 -28.40 -20.74 -7.16
CA ALA A 73 -28.47 -20.42 -5.73
C ALA A 73 -27.81 -21.49 -4.83
N ASP A 74 -27.87 -22.76 -5.23
CA ASP A 74 -27.24 -23.87 -4.49
C ASP A 74 -25.70 -23.81 -4.53
N ALA A 75 -25.10 -23.26 -5.60
CA ALA A 75 -23.65 -23.10 -5.72
C ALA A 75 -23.13 -22.00 -4.77
N VAL A 76 -23.87 -20.89 -4.64
CA VAL A 76 -23.53 -19.81 -3.69
C VAL A 76 -23.68 -20.28 -2.25
N ALA A 77 -24.73 -21.05 -1.94
CA ALA A 77 -24.94 -21.59 -0.61
C ALA A 77 -23.81 -22.55 -0.21
N THR A 78 -23.30 -23.36 -1.15
CA THR A 78 -22.19 -24.29 -0.90
C THR A 78 -20.87 -23.54 -0.64
N VAL A 79 -20.51 -22.56 -1.48
CA VAL A 79 -19.29 -21.76 -1.29
C VAL A 79 -19.38 -20.90 -0.03
N GLY A 80 -20.55 -20.30 0.22
CA GLY A 80 -20.79 -19.53 1.44
C GLY A 80 -20.68 -20.38 2.71
N LEU A 81 -21.07 -21.66 2.67
CA LEU A 81 -20.89 -22.60 3.79
C LEU A 81 -19.44 -23.02 4.00
N THR A 82 -18.62 -23.09 2.94
CA THR A 82 -17.19 -23.50 3.06
C THR A 82 -16.26 -22.35 3.37
N GLU A 83 -16.59 -21.12 2.95
CA GLU A 83 -15.80 -19.92 3.25
C GLU A 83 -16.14 -19.30 4.62
N SER A 84 -17.22 -19.74 5.29
CA SER A 84 -17.63 -19.25 6.62
C SER A 84 -17.28 -20.19 7.79
N MET A 85 -16.69 -21.37 7.52
CA MET A 85 -16.24 -22.33 8.53
C MET A 85 -14.73 -22.32 8.73
#